data_AF-A0A956C775-F1
#
_entry.id   AF-A0A956C775-F1
#
_cell.length_a   1.000
_cell.length_b   1.000
_cell.length_c   1.000
_cell.angle_alpha   90.00
_cell.angle_beta   90.00
_cell.angle_gamma   90.00
#
_symmetry.space_group_name_H-M   'P 1'
#
loop_
_entity.id
_entity.type
_entity.pdbx_description
1 polymer ?
#
loop_
_entity_poly.entity_id
_entity_poly.type
_entity_poly.pdbx_seq_one_letter_code
_entity_poly.pdbx_strand_id
1 'polypeptide(L)'
;LDDVIVSAPGPVMTARAAELRTLAREAARRDAATARATYGVPAPPAAPPPPPPARREGAVWYGWQTLITDGAAVLTTPAVPLLGVGAYVLGAPLVHALHGRGWTALGSLGLRVGAPVTGGFVAYAVQGKCSGEFCAVWPLLGAGVGVVSAMALDAAVLARKPREPADEKPARAATAPRITPSAAPRREGGFDVGLSGTF
;
A
#
# COMPACT_ATOMS: atom_id res chain seq x y z
N LEU A 1 6.20 -76.79 -50.42
CA LEU A 1 6.95 -76.22 -49.30
C LEU A 1 8.39 -76.22 -49.77
N ASP A 2 8.77 -75.15 -50.47
CA ASP A 2 10.07 -75.04 -51.13
C ASP A 2 11.11 -74.59 -50.09
N ASP A 3 12.13 -75.42 -49.90
CA ASP A 3 13.27 -75.13 -49.02
C ASP A 3 14.16 -74.05 -49.67
N VAL A 4 14.06 -72.82 -49.17
CA VAL A 4 14.98 -71.75 -49.51
C VAL A 4 16.27 -71.93 -48.71
N ILE A 5 17.27 -72.56 -49.33
CA ILE A 5 18.63 -72.67 -48.78
C ILE A 5 19.28 -71.29 -48.82
N VAL A 6 19.29 -70.60 -47.68
CA VAL A 6 20.05 -69.36 -47.50
C VAL A 6 21.53 -69.71 -47.41
N SER A 7 22.23 -69.59 -48.53
CA SER A 7 23.68 -69.79 -48.59
C SER A 7 24.40 -68.78 -47.69
N ALA A 8 25.38 -69.25 -46.93
CA ALA A 8 26.17 -68.41 -46.04
C ALA A 8 26.87 -67.29 -46.83
N PRO A 9 26.93 -66.05 -46.30
CA PRO A 9 27.60 -64.95 -46.97
C PRO A 9 29.09 -65.27 -47.18
N GLY A 10 29.55 -65.08 -48.41
CA GLY A 10 30.95 -65.31 -48.77
C GLY A 10 31.93 -64.38 -48.00
N PRO A 11 33.22 -64.73 -47.96
CA PRO A 11 34.24 -64.06 -47.13
C PRO A 11 34.43 -62.55 -47.41
N VAL A 12 34.03 -62.07 -48.59
CA VAL A 12 34.06 -60.64 -48.94
C VAL A 12 32.95 -59.86 -48.21
N MET A 13 31.79 -60.48 -48.00
CA MET A 13 30.66 -59.86 -47.29
C MET A 13 30.93 -59.78 -45.78
N THR A 14 31.64 -60.76 -45.21
CA THR A 14 32.03 -60.73 -43.79
C THR A 14 33.07 -59.66 -43.50
N ALA A 15 34.04 -59.45 -44.38
CA ALA A 15 35.03 -58.38 -44.26
C ALA A 15 34.39 -56.98 -44.31
N ARG A 16 33.49 -56.72 -45.27
CA ARG A 16 32.76 -55.44 -45.36
C ARG A 16 31.86 -55.19 -44.16
N ALA A 17 31.22 -56.23 -43.62
CA ALA A 17 30.41 -56.10 -42.41
C ALA A 17 31.25 -55.72 -41.17
N ALA A 18 32.49 -56.20 -41.08
CA ALA A 18 33.40 -55.83 -39.99
C ALA A 18 33.87 -54.37 -40.12
N GLU A 19 34.17 -53.90 -41.33
CA GLU A 19 34.56 -52.52 -41.60
C GLU A 19 33.43 -51.54 -41.28
N LEU A 20 32.19 -51.83 -41.73
CA LEU A 20 31.01 -51.01 -41.42
C LEU A 20 30.72 -50.92 -39.92
N ARG A 21 30.89 -52.02 -39.17
CA ARG A 21 30.75 -52.00 -37.70
C ARG A 21 31.81 -51.14 -37.03
N THR A 22 33.02 -51.10 -37.59
CA THR A 22 34.12 -50.29 -37.05
C THR A 22 33.85 -48.80 -37.29
N LEU A 23 33.44 -48.43 -38.51
CA LEU A 23 33.05 -47.07 -38.84
C LEU A 23 31.85 -46.58 -38.02
N ALA A 24 30.82 -47.42 -37.83
CA ALA A 24 29.66 -47.09 -37.00
C ALA A 24 30.04 -46.84 -35.53
N ARG A 25 30.97 -47.65 -34.98
CA ARG A 25 31.49 -47.44 -33.62
C ARG A 25 32.29 -46.17 -33.50
N GLU A 26 33.08 -45.82 -34.52
CA GLU A 26 33.88 -44.60 -34.51
C GLU A 26 33.01 -43.34 -34.62
N ALA A 27 31.97 -43.37 -35.47
CA ALA A 27 30.97 -42.32 -35.56
C ALA A 27 30.25 -42.11 -34.21
N ALA A 28 29.76 -43.19 -33.58
CA ALA A 28 29.10 -43.11 -32.28
C ALA A 28 30.01 -42.54 -31.16
N ARG A 29 31.32 -42.81 -31.22
CA ARG A 29 32.29 -42.24 -30.26
C ARG A 29 32.50 -40.74 -30.48
N ARG A 30 32.54 -40.27 -31.73
CA ARG A 30 32.67 -38.84 -32.06
C ARG A 30 31.42 -38.06 -31.62
N ASP A 31 30.24 -38.60 -31.83
CA ASP A 31 28.98 -37.98 -31.41
C ASP A 31 28.89 -37.89 -29.88
N ALA A 32 29.27 -38.95 -29.16
CA ALA A 32 29.30 -38.95 -27.70
C ALA A 32 30.31 -37.95 -27.12
N ALA A 33 31.48 -37.81 -27.76
CA ALA A 33 32.49 -36.83 -27.36
C ALA A 33 32.01 -35.39 -27.57
N THR A 34 31.32 -35.13 -28.69
CA THR A 34 30.74 -33.82 -29.01
C THR A 34 29.61 -33.47 -28.03
N ALA A 35 28.74 -34.43 -27.71
CA ALA A 35 27.69 -34.23 -26.71
C ALA A 35 28.26 -33.93 -25.31
N ARG A 36 29.34 -34.60 -24.88
CA ARG A 36 29.99 -34.27 -23.61
C ARG A 36 30.65 -32.90 -23.62
N ALA A 37 31.22 -32.46 -24.74
CA ALA A 37 31.81 -31.13 -24.84
C ALA A 37 30.74 -30.03 -24.79
N THR A 38 29.59 -30.25 -25.42
CA THR A 38 28.51 -29.25 -25.50
C THR A 38 27.63 -29.22 -24.25
N TYR A 39 27.43 -30.36 -23.57
CA TYR A 39 26.53 -30.48 -22.42
C TYR A 39 27.24 -30.73 -21.07
N GLY A 40 28.56 -30.89 -21.08
CA GLY A 40 29.36 -31.17 -19.87
C GLY A 40 29.83 -29.93 -19.12
N VAL A 41 29.57 -28.73 -19.64
CA VAL A 41 29.77 -27.49 -18.85
C VAL A 41 28.57 -27.36 -17.93
N PRO A 42 28.71 -27.59 -16.60
CA PRO A 42 27.62 -27.33 -15.68
C PRO A 42 27.19 -25.87 -15.88
N ALA A 43 25.88 -25.66 -16.08
CA ALA A 43 25.34 -24.32 -16.16
C ALA A 43 25.88 -23.52 -14.97
N PRO A 44 26.38 -22.28 -15.17
CA PRO A 44 26.80 -21.45 -14.07
C PRO A 44 25.68 -21.44 -13.03
N PRO A 45 25.99 -21.58 -11.72
CA PRO A 45 24.97 -21.51 -10.70
C PRO A 45 24.15 -20.23 -10.96
N ALA A 46 22.83 -20.40 -11.10
CA ALA A 46 21.95 -19.27 -11.41
C ALA A 46 22.24 -18.17 -10.39
N ALA A 47 22.51 -16.95 -10.88
CA ALA A 47 22.70 -15.82 -9.99
C ALA A 47 21.47 -15.74 -9.07
N PRO A 48 21.65 -15.47 -7.76
CA PRO A 48 20.51 -15.27 -6.88
C PRO A 48 19.62 -14.18 -7.49
N PRO A 49 18.29 -14.37 -7.49
CA PRO A 49 17.39 -13.35 -8.02
C PRO A 49 17.69 -12.01 -7.33
N PRO A 50 17.66 -10.89 -8.06
CA PRO A 50 17.86 -9.59 -7.43
C PRO A 50 16.87 -9.44 -6.27
N PRO A 51 17.28 -8.85 -5.14
CA PRO A 51 16.36 -8.63 -4.03
C PRO A 51 15.13 -7.89 -4.57
N PRO A 52 13.92 -8.29 -4.18
CA PRO A 52 12.72 -7.57 -4.61
C PRO A 52 12.91 -6.08 -4.27
N PRO A 53 12.48 -5.16 -5.15
CA PRO A 53 12.63 -3.74 -4.88
C PRO A 53 12.04 -3.45 -3.51
N ALA A 54 12.81 -2.78 -2.65
CA ALA A 54 12.36 -2.44 -1.30
C ALA A 54 10.98 -1.80 -1.43
N ARG A 55 9.93 -2.49 -0.95
CA ARG A 55 8.59 -1.94 -0.98
C ARG A 55 8.65 -0.66 -0.19
N ARG A 56 8.37 0.47 -0.86
CA ARG A 56 8.19 1.75 -0.16
C ARG A 56 7.20 1.49 0.96
N GLU A 57 7.64 1.66 2.20
CA GLU A 57 6.82 1.59 3.39
C GLU A 57 5.77 2.70 3.31
N GLY A 58 4.70 2.46 2.54
CA GLY A 58 3.70 3.48 2.27
C GLY A 58 2.91 3.73 3.53
N ALA A 59 2.76 4.97 3.98
CA ALA A 59 1.85 5.28 5.06
C ALA A 59 0.39 5.18 4.59
N VAL A 60 -0.48 4.59 5.41
CA VAL A 60 -1.94 4.63 5.22
C VAL A 60 -2.45 5.97 5.73
N TRP A 61 -3.08 6.75 4.86
CA TRP A 61 -3.66 8.04 5.20
C TRP A 61 -5.11 7.86 5.66
N TYR A 62 -5.43 8.41 6.84
CA TYR A 62 -6.78 8.39 7.42
C TYR A 62 -7.29 9.81 7.77
N GLY A 63 -6.63 10.85 7.24
CA GLY A 63 -7.00 12.25 7.51
C GLY A 63 -8.37 12.67 7.03
N TRP A 64 -8.99 11.94 6.09
CA TRP A 64 -10.38 12.21 5.72
C TRP A 64 -11.35 12.05 6.91
N GLN A 65 -11.06 11.15 7.86
CA GLN A 65 -11.90 10.94 9.05
C GLN A 65 -11.85 12.15 9.99
N THR A 66 -10.65 12.71 10.19
CA THR A 66 -10.49 13.93 10.99
C THR A 66 -11.15 15.12 10.31
N LEU A 67 -11.01 15.26 8.98
CA LEU A 67 -11.67 16.29 8.19
C LEU A 67 -13.22 16.23 8.25
N ILE A 68 -13.82 15.04 8.25
CA ILE A 68 -15.28 14.92 8.41
C ILE A 68 -15.72 15.36 9.79
N THR A 69 -14.98 14.94 10.82
CA THR A 69 -15.29 15.30 12.22
C THR A 69 -15.17 16.81 12.42
N ASP A 70 -14.17 17.41 11.80
CA ASP A 70 -13.93 18.85 11.76
C ASP A 70 -15.02 19.63 11.03
N GLY A 71 -15.40 19.17 9.84
CA GLY A 71 -16.49 19.76 9.08
C GLY A 71 -17.80 19.74 9.86
N ALA A 72 -18.12 18.60 10.50
CA ALA A 72 -19.30 18.48 11.34
C ALA A 72 -19.26 19.43 12.54
N ALA A 73 -18.10 19.56 13.20
CA ALA A 73 -17.91 20.48 14.32
C ALA A 73 -18.14 21.94 13.91
N VAL A 74 -17.55 22.38 12.79
CA VAL A 74 -17.70 23.74 12.25
C VAL A 74 -19.16 24.03 11.90
N LEU A 75 -19.83 23.10 11.19
CA LEU A 75 -21.23 23.25 10.82
C LEU A 75 -22.18 23.27 12.04
N THR A 76 -21.83 22.55 13.12
CA THR A 76 -22.65 22.48 14.34
C THR A 76 -22.47 23.71 15.23
N THR A 77 -21.31 24.37 15.16
CA THR A 77 -20.93 25.45 16.10
C THR A 77 -21.94 26.61 16.16
N PRO A 78 -22.52 27.11 15.05
CA PRO A 78 -23.50 28.20 15.12
C PRO A 78 -24.81 27.81 15.83
N ALA A 79 -25.21 26.54 15.76
CA ALA A 79 -26.46 26.05 16.34
C ALA A 79 -26.28 25.59 17.80
N VAL A 80 -25.18 24.90 18.09
CA VAL A 80 -24.88 24.38 19.43
C VAL A 80 -23.39 24.63 19.73
N PRO A 81 -23.00 25.85 20.14
CA PRO A 81 -21.60 26.26 20.24
C PRO A 81 -20.74 25.36 21.11
N LEU A 82 -21.24 24.98 22.28
CA LEU A 82 -20.50 24.11 23.21
C LEU A 82 -20.22 22.73 22.60
N LEU A 83 -21.19 22.17 21.88
CA LEU A 83 -21.04 20.88 21.20
C LEU A 83 -20.10 21.00 20.00
N GLY A 84 -20.24 22.05 19.18
CA GLY A 84 -19.37 22.29 18.03
C GLY A 84 -17.90 22.50 18.44
N VAL A 85 -17.65 23.34 19.44
CA VAL A 85 -16.30 23.56 19.99
C VAL A 85 -15.76 22.28 20.64
N GLY A 86 -16.57 21.58 21.43
CA GLY A 86 -16.18 20.30 22.04
C GLY A 86 -15.81 19.24 21.00
N ALA A 87 -16.63 19.12 19.94
CA ALA A 87 -16.38 18.21 18.82
C ALA A 87 -15.13 18.62 18.03
N TYR A 88 -14.88 19.91 17.82
CA TYR A 88 -13.65 20.39 17.19
C TYR A 88 -12.41 20.05 18.03
N VAL A 89 -12.45 20.33 19.33
CA VAL A 89 -11.29 20.14 20.22
C VAL A 89 -10.98 18.65 20.42
N LEU A 90 -12.00 17.81 20.60
CA LEU A 90 -11.81 16.40 20.97
C LEU A 90 -11.94 15.41 19.81
N GLY A 91 -12.60 15.80 18.71
CA GLY A 91 -12.95 14.92 17.61
C GLY A 91 -11.75 14.21 16.99
N ALA A 92 -10.84 14.95 16.36
CA ALA A 92 -9.66 14.33 15.76
C ALA A 92 -8.69 13.71 16.78
N PRO A 93 -8.42 14.29 17.97
CA PRO A 93 -7.65 13.60 19.00
C PRO A 93 -8.21 12.22 19.34
N LEU A 94 -9.53 12.08 19.44
CA LEU A 94 -10.18 10.80 19.67
C LEU A 94 -9.97 9.85 18.47
N VAL A 95 -10.08 10.34 17.24
CA VAL A 95 -9.75 9.54 16.03
C VAL A 95 -8.29 9.04 16.08
N HIS A 96 -7.31 9.89 16.42
CA HIS A 96 -5.92 9.45 16.56
C HIS A 96 -5.74 8.42 17.69
N ALA A 97 -6.41 8.61 18.82
CA ALA A 97 -6.37 7.68 19.94
C ALA A 97 -6.94 6.30 19.56
N LEU A 98 -8.08 6.27 18.83
CA LEU A 98 -8.70 5.04 18.33
C LEU A 98 -7.81 4.29 17.31
N HIS A 99 -6.89 4.98 16.64
CA HIS A 99 -5.87 4.36 15.78
C HIS A 99 -4.62 3.89 16.56
N GLY A 100 -4.63 3.94 17.89
CA GLY A 100 -3.51 3.56 18.75
C GLY A 100 -2.37 4.58 18.78
N ARG A 101 -2.65 5.85 18.47
CA ARG A 101 -1.61 6.89 18.32
C ARG A 101 -1.74 7.99 19.36
N GLY A 102 -1.56 7.62 20.64
CA GLY A 102 -1.73 8.53 21.78
C GLY A 102 -0.89 9.82 21.70
N TRP A 103 0.39 9.74 21.33
CA TRP A 103 1.24 10.93 21.16
C TRP A 103 0.76 11.84 20.02
N THR A 104 0.26 11.26 18.94
CA THR A 104 -0.34 12.00 17.84
C THR A 104 -1.66 12.66 18.26
N ALA A 105 -2.47 11.97 19.09
CA ALA A 105 -3.69 12.54 19.66
C ALA A 105 -3.40 13.75 20.54
N LEU A 106 -2.39 13.67 21.41
CA LEU A 106 -1.95 14.78 22.24
C LEU A 106 -1.44 15.96 21.39
N GLY A 107 -0.64 15.68 20.36
CA GLY A 107 -0.17 16.69 19.42
C GLY A 107 -1.33 17.37 18.67
N SER A 108 -2.33 16.60 18.22
CA SER A 108 -3.55 17.12 17.59
C SER A 108 -4.34 18.04 18.53
N LEU A 109 -4.50 17.63 19.80
CA LEU A 109 -5.18 18.44 20.81
C LEU A 109 -4.44 19.77 21.05
N GLY A 110 -3.11 19.70 21.22
CA GLY A 110 -2.27 20.87 21.38
C GLY A 110 -2.36 21.82 20.19
N LEU A 111 -2.37 21.29 18.96
CA LEU A 111 -2.52 22.07 17.74
C LEU A 111 -3.89 22.76 17.66
N ARG A 112 -4.97 22.06 18.02
CA ARG A 112 -6.36 22.56 17.95
C ARG A 112 -6.69 23.62 18.98
N VAL A 113 -6.05 23.58 20.14
CA VAL A 113 -6.17 24.65 21.14
C VAL A 113 -5.18 25.77 20.84
N GLY A 114 -3.93 25.41 20.57
CA GLY A 114 -2.82 26.34 20.39
C GLY A 114 -2.95 27.21 19.15
N ALA A 115 -3.31 26.64 17.99
CA ALA A 115 -3.34 27.40 16.73
C ALA A 115 -4.45 28.46 16.70
N PRO A 116 -5.71 28.19 17.10
CA PRO A 116 -6.73 29.24 17.18
C PRO A 116 -6.38 30.32 18.22
N VAL A 117 -5.87 29.94 19.39
CA VAL A 117 -5.44 30.91 20.42
C VAL A 117 -4.32 31.80 19.90
N THR A 118 -3.30 31.21 19.27
CA THR A 118 -2.17 31.95 18.70
C THR A 118 -2.63 32.84 17.55
N GLY A 119 -3.46 32.33 16.64
CA GLY A 119 -4.00 33.10 15.51
C GLY A 119 -4.85 34.29 15.96
N GLY A 120 -5.73 34.08 16.96
CA GLY A 120 -6.53 35.15 17.55
C GLY A 120 -5.67 36.19 18.27
N PHE A 121 -4.66 35.76 19.01
CA PHE A 121 -3.72 36.66 19.69
C PHE A 121 -2.89 37.49 18.69
N VAL A 122 -2.35 36.86 17.64
CA VAL A 122 -1.62 37.56 16.59
C VAL A 122 -2.52 38.58 15.90
N ALA A 123 -3.76 38.20 15.55
CA ALA A 123 -4.71 39.11 14.93
C ALA A 123 -5.09 40.29 15.85
N TYR A 124 -5.26 40.02 17.15
CA TYR A 124 -5.45 41.07 18.16
C TYR A 124 -4.26 42.03 18.25
N ALA A 125 -3.03 41.51 18.24
CA ALA A 125 -1.82 42.32 18.35
C ALA A 125 -1.59 43.22 17.12
N VAL A 126 -1.94 42.75 15.91
CA VAL A 126 -1.75 43.53 14.67
C VAL A 126 -2.88 44.53 14.40
N GLN A 127 -4.03 44.40 15.05
CA GLN A 127 -5.22 45.25 14.86
C GLN A 127 -5.00 46.73 15.24
N GLY A 128 -4.03 47.03 16.12
CA GLY A 128 -3.75 48.40 16.57
C GLY A 128 -4.88 49.03 17.40
N LYS A 129 -4.96 50.38 17.44
CA LYS A 129 -6.02 51.11 18.13
C LYS A 129 -7.32 51.02 17.33
N CYS A 130 -8.20 50.13 17.77
CA CYS A 130 -9.53 49.98 17.21
C CYS A 130 -10.58 50.55 18.18
N SER A 131 -11.61 51.19 17.64
CA SER A 131 -12.81 51.60 18.38
C SER A 131 -14.06 51.13 17.66
N GLY A 132 -15.05 50.61 18.39
CA GLY A 132 -16.35 50.17 17.86
C GLY A 132 -16.51 48.65 17.76
N GLU A 133 -17.62 48.22 17.16
CA GLU A 133 -18.05 46.81 17.14
C GLU A 133 -17.13 45.88 16.32
N PHE A 134 -16.42 46.43 15.33
CA PHE A 134 -15.49 45.68 14.50
C PHE A 134 -14.22 45.24 15.24
N CYS A 135 -13.99 45.68 16.49
CA CYS A 135 -12.78 45.30 17.20
C CYS A 135 -12.71 43.82 17.57
N ALA A 136 -13.85 43.14 17.70
CA ALA A 136 -13.87 41.71 17.99
C ALA A 136 -13.70 40.85 16.73
N VAL A 137 -13.86 41.42 15.53
CA VAL A 137 -13.83 40.64 14.27
C VAL A 137 -12.43 40.12 13.96
N TRP A 138 -11.39 40.91 14.25
CA TRP A 138 -10.01 40.56 13.93
C TRP A 138 -9.51 39.35 14.72
N PRO A 139 -9.64 39.29 16.06
CA PRO A 139 -9.28 38.10 16.82
C PRO A 139 -10.08 36.86 16.39
N LEU A 140 -11.38 37.01 16.09
CA LEU A 140 -12.21 35.90 15.61
C LEU A 140 -11.75 35.38 14.25
N LEU A 141 -11.42 36.29 13.32
CA LEU A 141 -10.87 35.92 12.01
C LEU A 141 -9.52 35.22 12.15
N GLY A 142 -8.63 35.75 13.00
CA GLY A 142 -7.33 35.13 13.31
C GLY A 142 -7.48 33.74 13.92
N ALA A 143 -8.41 33.57 14.86
CA ALA A 143 -8.73 32.28 15.44
C ALA A 143 -9.29 31.32 14.38
N GLY A 144 -10.16 31.79 13.48
CA GLY A 144 -10.68 31.01 12.35
C GLY A 144 -9.59 30.52 11.39
N VAL A 145 -8.63 31.37 11.05
CA VAL A 145 -7.44 30.97 10.27
C VAL A 145 -6.62 29.92 11.03
N GLY A 146 -6.45 30.09 12.34
CA GLY A 146 -5.81 29.11 13.22
C GLY A 146 -6.54 27.76 13.22
N VAL A 147 -7.88 27.77 13.24
CA VAL A 147 -8.72 26.56 13.16
C VAL A 147 -8.46 25.81 11.86
N VAL A 148 -8.59 26.47 10.71
CA VAL A 148 -8.39 25.85 9.39
C VAL A 148 -6.96 25.33 9.23
N SER A 149 -5.97 26.09 9.70
CA SER A 149 -4.56 25.70 9.66
C SER A 149 -4.30 24.44 10.49
N ALA A 150 -4.89 24.36 11.70
CA ALA A 150 -4.80 23.18 12.54
C ALA A 150 -5.40 21.94 11.86
N MET A 151 -6.59 22.07 11.25
CA MET A 151 -7.25 20.98 10.52
C MET A 151 -6.37 20.46 9.37
N ALA A 152 -5.81 21.37 8.57
CA ALA A 152 -4.97 21.04 7.43
C ALA A 152 -3.68 20.32 7.86
N LEU A 153 -2.99 20.85 8.88
CA LEU A 153 -1.76 20.25 9.41
C LEU A 153 -2.01 18.88 10.05
N ASP A 154 -3.08 18.74 10.82
CA ASP A 154 -3.50 17.48 11.42
C ASP A 154 -3.75 16.41 10.35
N ALA A 155 -4.61 16.72 9.37
CA ALA A 155 -4.95 15.79 8.30
C ALA A 155 -3.73 15.45 7.43
N ALA A 156 -2.87 16.42 7.11
CA ALA A 156 -1.74 16.22 6.19
C ALA A 156 -0.54 15.52 6.84
N VAL A 157 -0.21 15.88 8.09
CA VAL A 157 1.02 15.46 8.77
C VAL A 157 0.73 14.40 9.83
N LEU A 158 -0.28 14.63 10.67
CA LEU A 158 -0.55 13.76 11.81
C LEU A 158 -1.34 12.52 11.42
N ALA A 159 -2.28 12.58 10.48
CA ALA A 159 -3.19 11.48 10.13
C ALA A 159 -2.63 10.43 9.15
N ARG A 160 -1.37 9.99 9.39
CA ARG A 160 -0.67 8.95 8.62
C ARG A 160 -0.21 7.82 9.54
N LYS A 161 -0.69 6.59 9.32
CA LYS A 161 -0.20 5.39 10.02
C LYS A 161 0.88 4.74 9.16
N PRO A 162 2.07 4.38 9.68
CA PRO A 162 2.97 3.49 8.98
C PRO A 162 2.21 2.22 8.60
N ARG A 163 2.28 1.80 7.33
CA ARG A 163 1.77 0.48 6.98
C ARG A 163 2.66 -0.51 7.68
N GLU A 164 2.07 -1.28 8.58
CA GLU A 164 2.75 -2.46 9.12
C GLU A 164 3.32 -3.19 7.91
N PRO A 165 4.63 -3.53 7.91
CA PRO A 165 5.17 -4.38 6.87
C PRO A 165 4.19 -5.54 6.75
N ALA A 166 3.91 -5.97 5.53
CA ALA A 166 3.17 -7.20 5.35
C ALA A 166 4.08 -8.29 5.91
N ASP A 167 4.08 -8.44 7.23
CA ASP A 167 4.44 -9.67 7.90
C ASP A 167 3.72 -10.70 7.05
N GLU A 168 4.51 -11.62 6.50
CA GLU A 168 4.00 -12.86 5.94
C GLU A 168 3.29 -13.59 7.08
N LYS A 169 2.16 -13.05 7.53
CA LYS A 169 1.16 -13.83 8.22
C LYS A 169 0.84 -14.89 7.17
N PRO A 170 1.23 -16.16 7.42
CA PRO A 170 0.90 -17.23 6.51
C PRO A 170 -0.59 -17.10 6.25
N ALA A 171 -1.00 -17.19 4.99
CA ALA A 171 -2.38 -17.01 4.57
C ALA A 171 -3.29 -17.95 5.37
N ARG A 172 -3.65 -17.55 6.59
CA ARG A 172 -4.70 -18.18 7.37
C ARG A 172 -5.93 -17.84 6.56
N ALA A 173 -6.45 -18.84 5.87
CA ALA A 173 -7.70 -18.79 5.14
C ALA A 173 -8.68 -17.94 5.95
N ALA A 174 -8.97 -16.75 5.45
CA ALA A 174 -9.73 -15.75 6.18
C ALA A 174 -11.19 -16.18 6.19
N THR A 175 -11.57 -16.99 7.18
CA THR A 175 -12.97 -17.38 7.46
C THR A 175 -13.67 -16.40 8.41
N ALA A 176 -13.02 -15.31 8.82
CA ALA A 176 -13.67 -14.31 9.65
C ALA A 176 -14.60 -13.43 8.81
N PRO A 177 -15.87 -13.24 9.23
CA PRO A 177 -16.80 -12.37 8.53
C PRO A 177 -16.26 -10.94 8.50
N ARG A 178 -16.38 -10.28 7.35
CA ARG A 178 -15.77 -8.96 7.11
C ARG A 178 -16.83 -7.99 6.64
N ILE A 179 -17.32 -7.15 7.53
CA ILE A 179 -18.33 -6.12 7.21
C ILE A 179 -17.59 -4.83 6.82
N THR A 180 -17.84 -4.34 5.62
CA THR A 180 -17.25 -3.12 5.06
C THR A 180 -18.38 -2.14 4.71
N PRO A 181 -18.48 -0.98 5.38
CA PRO A 181 -19.39 0.06 4.96
C PRO A 181 -18.98 0.61 3.60
N SER A 182 -19.94 0.86 2.73
CA SER A 182 -19.75 1.47 1.42
C SER A 182 -20.62 2.71 1.27
N ALA A 183 -20.10 3.71 0.58
CA ALA A 183 -20.86 4.86 0.13
C ALA A 183 -20.54 5.11 -1.34
N ALA A 184 -21.55 5.24 -2.20
CA ALA A 184 -21.39 5.45 -3.63
C ALA A 184 -22.29 6.60 -4.13
N PRO A 185 -21.78 7.55 -4.94
CA PRO A 185 -22.62 8.60 -5.52
C PRO A 185 -23.53 8.05 -6.63
N ARG A 186 -24.78 8.51 -6.70
CA ARG A 186 -25.69 8.19 -7.81
C ARG A 186 -25.56 9.19 -8.95
N ARG A 187 -25.78 8.73 -10.19
CA ARG A 187 -25.76 9.59 -11.40
C ARG A 187 -26.89 10.63 -11.44
N GLU A 188 -28.01 10.35 -10.78
CA GLU A 188 -29.18 11.24 -10.72
C GLU A 188 -29.10 12.26 -9.55
N GLY A 189 -27.99 12.25 -8.81
CA GLY A 189 -27.83 12.98 -7.55
C GLY A 189 -28.11 12.10 -6.32
N GLY A 190 -27.44 12.39 -5.21
CA GLY A 190 -27.53 11.64 -3.96
C GLY A 190 -26.40 10.62 -3.73
N PHE A 191 -26.49 9.91 -2.60
CA PHE A 191 -25.54 8.89 -2.17
C PHE A 191 -26.26 7.61 -1.73
N ASP A 192 -25.76 6.46 -2.18
CA ASP A 192 -26.08 5.16 -1.61
C ASP A 192 -25.16 4.88 -0.43
N VAL A 193 -25.71 4.38 0.67
CA VAL A 193 -24.98 3.84 1.81
C VAL A 193 -25.35 2.39 2.00
N GLY A 194 -24.35 1.53 2.17
CA GLY A 194 -24.54 0.09 2.28
C GLY A 194 -23.49 -0.60 3.15
N LEU A 195 -23.71 -1.89 3.40
CA LEU A 195 -22.76 -2.79 4.05
C LEU A 195 -22.48 -3.92 3.06
N SER A 196 -21.21 -4.20 2.80
CA SER A 196 -20.77 -5.32 1.95
C SER A 196 -19.82 -6.21 2.75
N GLY A 197 -19.84 -7.52 2.51
CA GLY A 197 -18.98 -8.40 3.26
C GLY A 197 -19.07 -9.86 2.88
N THR A 198 -18.10 -10.62 3.37
CA THR A 198 -18.17 -12.09 3.43
C THR A 198 -18.74 -12.46 4.79
N PHE A 199 -19.77 -13.30 4.80
CA PHE A 199 -20.44 -13.84 5.98
C PHE A 199 -20.39 -15.36 5.96
#